data_AF-A0A947YRE3-F1
#
_entry.id   AF-A0A947YRE3-F1
#
_cell.length_a   1.000
_cell.length_b   1.000
_cell.length_c   1.000
_cell.angle_alpha   90.00
_cell.angle_beta   90.00
_cell.angle_gamma   90.00
#
_symmetry.space_group_name_H-M   'P 1'
#
loop_
_entity.id
_entity.type
_entity.pdbx_description
1 polymer ?
#
loop_
_entity_poly.entity_id
_entity_poly.type
_entity_poly.pdbx_seq_one_letter_code
_entity_poly.pdbx_strand_id
1 'polypeptide(L)'
;MARFFNTAGPCRPDMHYTVDSLPRLPEIRDLIDGQHYFILHAPRQTGKTTYLYALMNHLNKEGKYTALTVNIQASASGENAKEAMMFAATAIYSQAELYLPETEWPEKLDKEVFSKDQLRGYLKRWAKNNPKPIVLFIDEADSLLDDLFLALLRQLRAGFEARPKGFPHSIALIGLRDIRDYKIRIMPQRESLGTGSPFNIKTKSIFMDVFTPSEVDALLDMHTAETGQVFSREVREEIYRLTQGQPWLTNALANQIVKEILKNDYSQTITLAHVVQAREELIQRCDTHLDSLIDKLREPVVKDVAEAIIGGEVLVSDRLNDRIAYVQDLGLITRKSPIKFANPIYAEIVPRVLNYGWELSFNQDLVDQVWYVKDGRLDMDALLTAFQKFYRRNSDAWLEKFDFREVGRQLMLMAFLQRIINAGGTIEREMAVGNGRCDLLVEFGPQRFVIELKLRRDQYCEEEGLEQIARYLDRLGLPHGYFILFEIDPKIPWENRIYRKEV
;
A
#
# COMPACT_ATOMS: atom_id res chain seq x y z
N MET A 1 -21.40 22.92 0.67
CA MET A 1 -20.04 22.88 0.09
C MET A 1 -20.10 22.00 -1.14
N ALA A 2 -19.35 22.32 -2.20
CA ALA A 2 -19.16 21.39 -3.31
C ALA A 2 -18.43 20.13 -2.82
N ARG A 3 -18.70 18.98 -3.44
CA ARG A 3 -17.98 17.75 -3.08
C ARG A 3 -16.53 17.85 -3.55
N PHE A 4 -15.64 17.09 -2.90
CA PHE A 4 -14.22 17.06 -3.24
C PHE A 4 -13.61 15.65 -3.13
N PHE A 5 -12.45 15.45 -3.74
CA PHE A 5 -11.70 14.20 -3.62
C PHE A 5 -11.07 14.11 -2.23
N ASN A 6 -11.30 13.00 -1.51
CA ASN A 6 -10.90 12.90 -0.11
C ASN A 6 -9.68 12.01 0.09
N THR A 7 -8.72 12.50 0.87
CA THR A 7 -7.47 11.81 1.18
C THR A 7 -7.32 11.49 2.68
N ALA A 8 -8.29 11.86 3.52
CA ALA A 8 -8.23 11.66 4.96
C ALA A 8 -9.54 11.07 5.54
N GLY A 9 -9.42 10.05 6.38
CA GLY A 9 -10.56 9.41 7.02
C GLY A 9 -11.53 8.70 6.05
N PRO A 10 -12.66 8.20 6.55
CA PRO A 10 -13.68 7.56 5.72
C PRO A 10 -14.34 8.58 4.78
N CYS A 11 -14.71 8.13 3.59
CA CYS A 11 -15.38 9.01 2.64
C CYS A 11 -16.87 9.12 2.95
N ARG A 12 -17.40 10.34 2.80
CA ARG A 12 -18.79 10.70 3.06
C ARG A 12 -19.45 11.13 1.76
N PRO A 13 -20.44 10.38 1.21
CA PRO A 13 -21.01 10.68 -0.11
C PRO A 13 -21.66 12.07 -0.26
N ASP A 14 -22.06 12.67 0.87
CA ASP A 14 -22.59 14.03 0.96
C ASP A 14 -21.51 15.13 0.86
N MET A 15 -20.25 14.79 1.13
CA MET A 15 -19.12 15.72 1.14
C MET A 15 -18.04 15.40 0.10
N HIS A 16 -17.91 14.14 -0.30
CA HIS A 16 -16.79 13.64 -1.07
C HIS A 16 -17.26 12.93 -2.35
N TYR A 17 -16.41 12.95 -3.38
CA TYR A 17 -16.55 12.01 -4.50
C TYR A 17 -16.23 10.60 -4.01
N THR A 18 -17.13 9.65 -4.28
CA THR A 18 -17.04 8.28 -3.74
C THR A 18 -17.56 7.26 -4.74
N VAL A 19 -16.74 6.27 -5.06
CA VAL A 19 -17.19 5.05 -5.76
C VAL A 19 -18.26 4.36 -4.91
N ASP A 20 -19.31 3.85 -5.54
CA ASP A 20 -20.27 3.00 -4.85
C ASP A 20 -19.57 1.74 -4.33
N SER A 21 -19.46 1.65 -3.01
CA SER A 21 -18.66 0.64 -2.36
C SER A 21 -19.37 -0.71 -2.24
N LEU A 22 -20.71 -0.74 -2.18
CA LEU A 22 -21.47 -1.98 -1.91
C LEU A 22 -21.34 -3.04 -3.03
N PRO A 23 -21.42 -2.68 -4.33
CA PRO A 23 -21.28 -3.65 -5.42
C PRO A 23 -19.89 -4.30 -5.50
N ARG A 24 -18.89 -3.77 -4.78
CA ARG A 24 -17.51 -4.26 -4.82
C ARG A 24 -17.34 -5.60 -4.12
N LEU A 25 -18.21 -5.90 -3.14
CA LEU A 25 -18.14 -7.12 -2.32
C LEU A 25 -19.53 -7.76 -2.17
N PRO A 26 -20.15 -8.19 -3.28
CA PRO A 26 -21.53 -8.68 -3.28
C PRO A 26 -21.72 -9.91 -2.38
N GLU A 27 -20.69 -10.73 -2.20
CA GLU A 27 -20.77 -11.95 -1.38
C GLU A 27 -20.95 -11.68 0.13
N ILE A 28 -20.69 -10.47 0.61
CA ILE A 28 -20.81 -10.14 2.04
C ILE A 28 -22.26 -10.29 2.47
N ARG A 29 -23.20 -10.00 1.57
CA ARG A 29 -24.62 -10.13 1.86
C ARG A 29 -25.00 -11.57 2.21
N ASP A 30 -24.59 -12.51 1.37
CA ASP A 30 -24.86 -13.94 1.57
C ASP A 30 -24.25 -14.45 2.88
N LEU A 31 -23.07 -13.94 3.25
CA LEU A 31 -22.43 -14.29 4.51
C LEU A 31 -23.24 -13.79 5.72
N ILE A 32 -23.76 -12.56 5.65
CA ILE A 32 -24.56 -11.98 6.73
C ILE A 32 -25.88 -12.75 6.86
N ASP A 33 -26.62 -12.91 5.77
CA ASP A 33 -27.90 -13.62 5.78
C ASP A 33 -27.75 -15.08 6.22
N GLY A 34 -26.64 -15.72 5.85
CA GLY A 34 -26.28 -17.09 6.24
C GLY A 34 -25.74 -17.24 7.66
N GLN A 35 -25.73 -16.18 8.49
CA GLN A 35 -25.17 -16.21 9.85
C GLN A 35 -23.71 -16.65 9.87
N HIS A 36 -22.91 -16.21 8.90
CA HIS A 36 -21.49 -16.51 8.88
C HIS A 36 -20.71 -15.47 9.66
N TYR A 37 -19.68 -15.93 10.37
CA TYR A 37 -18.60 -15.06 10.82
C TYR A 37 -17.51 -15.09 9.77
N PHE A 38 -16.95 -13.93 9.45
CA PHE A 38 -15.99 -13.79 8.35
C PHE A 38 -14.92 -12.76 8.66
N ILE A 39 -13.89 -12.75 7.81
CA ILE A 39 -12.85 -11.73 7.83
C ILE A 39 -12.96 -10.91 6.56
N LEU A 40 -12.83 -9.61 6.70
CA LEU A 40 -12.56 -8.70 5.59
C LEU A 40 -11.16 -8.13 5.79
N HIS A 41 -10.23 -8.45 4.90
CA HIS A 41 -8.87 -7.92 4.96
C HIS A 41 -8.57 -7.14 3.68
N ALA A 42 -7.78 -6.08 3.83
CA ALA A 42 -7.31 -5.29 2.71
C ALA A 42 -6.15 -4.40 3.14
N PRO A 43 -5.27 -3.99 2.21
CA PRO A 43 -4.22 -3.01 2.47
C PRO A 43 -4.74 -1.72 3.11
N ARG A 44 -3.84 -0.94 3.71
CA ARG A 44 -4.19 0.39 4.24
C ARG A 44 -4.80 1.26 3.14
N GLN A 45 -5.75 2.10 3.53
CA GLN A 45 -6.34 3.14 2.67
C GLN A 45 -7.00 2.63 1.36
N THR A 46 -7.52 1.41 1.39
CA THR A 46 -8.32 0.80 0.30
C THR A 46 -9.82 1.09 0.37
N GLY A 47 -10.25 1.90 1.35
CA GLY A 47 -11.66 2.23 1.55
C GLY A 47 -12.45 1.26 2.42
N LYS A 48 -11.79 0.38 3.20
CA LYS A 48 -12.44 -0.55 4.14
C LYS A 48 -13.47 0.13 5.02
N THR A 49 -13.07 1.16 5.76
CA THR A 49 -13.94 1.86 6.70
C THR A 49 -15.10 2.57 5.97
N THR A 50 -14.85 3.17 4.79
CA THR A 50 -15.90 3.72 3.93
C THR A 50 -16.94 2.67 3.55
N TYR A 51 -16.50 1.49 3.12
CA TYR A 51 -17.38 0.36 2.79
C TYR A 51 -18.19 -0.10 4.01
N LEU A 52 -17.56 -0.22 5.18
CA LEU A 52 -18.24 -0.66 6.40
C LEU A 52 -19.37 0.30 6.80
N TYR A 53 -19.14 1.62 6.75
CA TYR A 53 -20.19 2.59 7.02
C TYR A 53 -21.31 2.56 5.99
N ALA A 54 -20.99 2.41 4.69
CA ALA A 54 -22.00 2.25 3.65
C ALA A 54 -22.85 1.00 3.90
N LEU A 55 -22.23 -0.13 4.25
CA LEU A 55 -22.91 -1.39 4.53
C LEU A 55 -23.75 -1.32 5.81
N MET A 56 -23.22 -0.73 6.88
CA MET A 56 -23.96 -0.50 8.13
C MET A 56 -25.24 0.31 7.86
N ASN A 57 -25.11 1.43 7.14
CA ASN A 57 -26.24 2.29 6.81
C ASN A 57 -27.26 1.57 5.93
N HIS A 58 -26.80 0.78 4.95
CA HIS A 58 -27.67 -0.01 4.08
C HIS A 58 -28.48 -1.03 4.89
N LEU A 59 -27.83 -1.83 5.73
CA LEU A 59 -28.47 -2.87 6.56
C LEU A 59 -29.45 -2.28 7.58
N ASN A 60 -29.10 -1.15 8.20
CA ASN A 60 -29.99 -0.47 9.15
C ASN A 60 -31.23 0.11 8.45
N LYS A 61 -31.08 0.63 7.23
CA LYS A 61 -32.20 1.16 6.43
C LYS A 61 -33.19 0.07 6.00
N GLU A 62 -32.74 -1.16 5.77
CA GLU A 62 -33.63 -2.30 5.51
C GLU A 62 -34.52 -2.66 6.71
N GLY A 63 -34.09 -2.31 7.93
CA GLY A 63 -34.81 -2.61 9.16
C GLY A 63 -34.75 -4.07 9.63
N LYS A 64 -34.08 -4.96 8.88
CA LYS A 64 -33.92 -6.38 9.22
C LYS A 64 -32.91 -6.63 10.34
N TYR A 65 -31.90 -5.77 10.46
CA TYR A 65 -30.75 -5.93 11.34
C TYR A 65 -30.53 -4.70 12.22
N THR A 66 -29.83 -4.91 13.33
CA THR A 66 -29.08 -3.87 14.02
C THR A 66 -27.62 -4.03 13.62
N ALA A 67 -27.18 -3.23 12.65
CA ALA A 67 -25.82 -3.26 12.14
C ALA A 67 -24.99 -2.16 12.81
N LEU A 68 -23.81 -2.52 13.31
CA LEU A 68 -22.88 -1.59 13.94
C LEU A 68 -21.45 -1.81 13.47
N THR A 69 -20.78 -0.75 13.05
CA THR A 69 -19.33 -0.73 12.84
C THR A 69 -18.65 -0.12 14.05
N VAL A 70 -17.65 -0.83 14.58
CA VAL A 70 -16.85 -0.39 15.73
C VAL A 70 -15.38 -0.47 15.40
N ASN A 71 -14.66 0.66 15.51
CA ASN A 71 -13.21 0.67 15.49
C ASN A 71 -12.69 0.34 16.90
N ILE A 72 -11.88 -0.70 17.02
CA ILE A 72 -11.35 -1.15 18.32
C ILE A 72 -9.85 -0.85 18.51
N GLN A 73 -9.26 0.03 17.70
CA GLN A 73 -7.83 0.37 17.78
C GLN A 73 -7.39 0.78 19.19
N ALA A 74 -8.21 1.58 19.88
CA ALA A 74 -7.95 2.02 21.26
C ALA A 74 -7.85 0.85 22.26
N SER A 75 -8.38 -0.33 21.92
CA SER A 75 -8.29 -1.53 22.75
C SER A 75 -6.86 -2.07 22.83
N ALA A 76 -5.99 -1.72 21.88
CA ALA A 76 -4.57 -2.07 21.91
C ALA A 76 -3.79 -1.37 23.03
N SER A 77 -4.34 -0.31 23.63
CA SER A 77 -3.76 0.36 24.79
C SER A 77 -3.96 -0.38 26.11
N GLY A 78 -4.75 -1.46 26.13
CA GLY A 78 -4.96 -2.25 27.34
C GLY A 78 -3.72 -3.07 27.71
N GLU A 79 -3.32 -3.05 28.98
CA GLU A 79 -2.14 -3.76 29.48
C GLU A 79 -2.34 -5.28 29.51
N ASN A 80 -3.60 -5.73 29.52
CA ASN A 80 -3.98 -7.14 29.58
C ASN A 80 -5.31 -7.39 28.86
N ALA A 81 -5.62 -8.68 28.67
CA ALA A 81 -6.83 -9.11 27.97
C ALA A 81 -8.12 -8.55 28.59
N LYS A 82 -8.21 -8.43 29.92
CA LYS A 82 -9.42 -7.89 30.57
C LYS A 82 -9.62 -6.42 30.18
N GLU A 83 -8.57 -5.63 30.25
CA GLU A 83 -8.62 -4.20 29.93
C GLU A 83 -8.90 -3.95 28.44
N ALA A 84 -8.22 -4.66 27.54
CA ALA A 84 -8.46 -4.56 26.10
C ALA A 84 -9.93 -4.87 25.74
N MET A 85 -10.51 -5.90 26.36
CA MET A 85 -11.91 -6.28 26.13
C MET A 85 -12.89 -5.26 26.71
N MET A 86 -12.52 -4.60 27.81
CA MET A 86 -13.30 -3.51 28.41
C MET A 86 -13.30 -2.27 27.50
N PHE A 87 -12.17 -1.94 26.89
CA PHE A 87 -12.08 -0.87 25.89
C PHE A 87 -12.89 -1.20 24.64
N ALA A 88 -12.87 -2.43 24.16
CA ALA A 88 -13.71 -2.86 23.04
C ALA A 88 -15.21 -2.73 23.37
N ALA A 89 -15.64 -3.17 24.56
CA ALA A 89 -17.02 -3.01 25.01
C ALA A 89 -17.45 -1.53 25.14
N THR A 90 -16.54 -0.68 25.63
CA THR A 90 -16.76 0.77 25.69
C THR A 90 -16.92 1.38 24.29
N ALA A 91 -16.06 0.99 23.36
CA ALA A 91 -16.14 1.43 21.97
C ALA A 91 -17.46 1.01 21.30
N ILE A 92 -17.93 -0.21 21.57
CA ILE A 92 -19.23 -0.69 21.08
C ILE A 92 -20.37 0.20 21.59
N TYR A 93 -20.40 0.51 22.89
CA TYR A 93 -21.44 1.39 23.46
C TYR A 93 -21.40 2.80 22.84
N SER A 94 -20.21 3.42 22.77
CA SER A 94 -20.07 4.77 22.21
C SER A 94 -20.45 4.85 20.72
N GLN A 95 -20.17 3.80 19.94
CA GLN A 95 -20.59 3.75 18.54
C GLN A 95 -22.09 3.52 18.39
N ALA A 96 -22.68 2.69 19.27
CA ALA A 96 -24.12 2.49 19.30
C ALA A 96 -24.87 3.80 19.62
N GLU A 97 -24.40 4.59 20.59
CA GLU A 97 -24.95 5.92 20.90
C GLU A 97 -24.97 6.85 19.69
N LEU A 98 -23.97 6.75 18.81
CA LEU A 98 -23.82 7.63 17.66
C LEU A 98 -24.68 7.20 16.45
N TYR A 99 -24.83 5.89 16.23
CA TYR A 99 -25.37 5.37 14.96
C TYR A 99 -26.67 4.57 15.08
N LEU A 100 -27.05 4.15 16.28
CA LEU A 100 -28.24 3.33 16.52
C LEU A 100 -29.31 4.12 17.30
N PRO A 101 -30.60 3.78 17.14
CA PRO A 101 -31.64 4.29 18.03
C PRO A 101 -31.45 3.74 19.45
N GLU A 102 -31.87 4.49 20.47
CA GLU A 102 -31.72 4.14 21.89
C GLU A 102 -32.29 2.77 22.24
N THR A 103 -33.37 2.35 21.55
CA THR A 103 -34.00 1.04 21.71
C THR A 103 -33.14 -0.14 21.25
N GLU A 104 -32.04 0.12 20.53
CA GLU A 104 -31.10 -0.88 20.00
C GLU A 104 -29.71 -0.79 20.66
N TRP A 105 -29.54 0.09 21.65
CA TRP A 105 -28.26 0.24 22.34
C TRP A 105 -27.93 -0.98 23.21
N PRO A 106 -26.65 -1.36 23.30
CA PRO A 106 -26.22 -2.23 24.36
C PRO A 106 -26.30 -1.50 25.70
N GLU A 107 -26.36 -2.26 26.79
CA GLU A 107 -26.32 -1.69 28.14
C GLU A 107 -25.05 -0.86 28.33
N LYS A 108 -25.17 0.25 29.07
CA LYS A 108 -23.99 1.04 29.46
C LYS A 108 -23.06 0.19 30.31
N LEU A 109 -21.77 0.27 30.02
CA LEU A 109 -20.77 -0.56 30.66
C LEU A 109 -20.60 -0.21 32.14
N ASP A 110 -20.93 -1.15 33.02
CA ASP A 110 -20.48 -1.14 34.41
C ASP A 110 -19.13 -1.87 34.52
N LYS A 111 -18.08 -1.12 34.88
CA LYS A 111 -16.71 -1.63 34.95
C LYS A 111 -16.54 -2.70 36.05
N GLU A 112 -17.31 -2.62 37.14
CA GLU A 112 -17.24 -3.60 38.21
C GLU A 112 -17.86 -4.93 37.78
N VAL A 113 -19.00 -4.88 37.09
CA VAL A 113 -19.69 -6.05 36.55
C VAL A 113 -18.90 -6.68 35.39
N PHE A 114 -18.35 -5.87 34.49
CA PHE A 114 -17.58 -6.35 33.34
C PHE A 114 -16.37 -7.21 33.76
N SER A 115 -15.77 -6.91 34.91
CA SER A 115 -14.65 -7.68 35.46
C SER A 115 -14.98 -9.17 35.63
N LYS A 116 -16.26 -9.50 35.86
CA LYS A 116 -16.78 -10.86 35.99
C LYS A 116 -17.37 -11.39 34.68
N ASP A 117 -17.93 -10.52 33.84
CA ASP A 117 -18.76 -10.90 32.69
C ASP A 117 -18.05 -10.94 31.33
N GLN A 118 -16.84 -10.38 31.22
CA GLN A 118 -16.03 -10.35 29.99
C GLN A 118 -16.81 -9.77 28.76
N LEU A 119 -16.17 -9.65 27.60
CA LEU A 119 -16.83 -9.17 26.37
C LEU A 119 -17.93 -10.12 25.89
N ARG A 120 -17.75 -11.43 26.08
CA ARG A 120 -18.76 -12.45 25.73
C ARG A 120 -20.10 -12.20 26.44
N GLY A 121 -20.08 -11.96 27.74
CA GLY A 121 -21.29 -11.73 28.53
C GLY A 121 -22.01 -10.45 28.10
N TYR A 122 -21.24 -9.41 27.84
CA TYR A 122 -21.72 -8.13 27.32
C TYR A 122 -22.46 -8.29 25.98
N LEU A 123 -21.84 -8.92 24.98
CA LEU A 123 -22.45 -9.17 23.67
C LEU A 123 -23.69 -10.09 23.76
N LYS A 124 -23.70 -11.06 24.69
CA LYS A 124 -24.84 -11.94 24.94
C LYS A 124 -26.04 -11.18 25.48
N ARG A 125 -25.85 -10.25 26.43
CA ARG A 125 -26.95 -9.42 26.94
C ARG A 125 -27.50 -8.50 25.86
N TRP A 126 -26.61 -7.85 25.11
CA TRP A 126 -27.03 -7.01 24.00
C TRP A 126 -27.89 -7.81 23.01
N ALA A 127 -27.44 -8.97 22.53
CA ALA A 127 -28.20 -9.79 21.60
C ALA A 127 -29.56 -10.28 22.14
N LYS A 128 -29.69 -10.51 23.45
CA LYS A 128 -30.96 -10.92 24.08
C LYS A 128 -31.97 -9.78 24.20
N ASN A 129 -31.47 -8.58 24.50
CA ASN A 129 -32.30 -7.41 24.78
C ASN A 129 -32.56 -6.58 23.52
N ASN A 130 -31.77 -6.78 22.45
CA ASN A 130 -31.92 -6.06 21.19
C ASN A 130 -33.11 -6.58 20.38
N PRO A 131 -33.95 -5.70 19.80
CA PRO A 131 -35.16 -6.12 19.09
C PRO A 131 -34.87 -6.86 17.76
N LYS A 132 -33.67 -6.70 17.20
CA LYS A 132 -33.29 -7.27 15.89
C LYS A 132 -32.01 -8.12 16.02
N PRO A 133 -31.74 -9.04 15.07
CA PRO A 133 -30.46 -9.71 15.01
C PRO A 133 -29.31 -8.71 14.78
N ILE A 134 -28.22 -8.84 15.56
CA ILE A 134 -27.09 -7.91 15.52
C ILE A 134 -26.06 -8.34 14.46
N VAL A 135 -25.66 -7.42 13.59
CA VAL A 135 -24.51 -7.56 12.68
C VAL A 135 -23.40 -6.64 13.16
N LEU A 136 -22.28 -7.20 13.62
CA LEU A 136 -21.19 -6.43 14.22
C LEU A 136 -19.94 -6.46 13.33
N PHE A 137 -19.52 -5.30 12.85
CA PHE A 137 -18.26 -5.12 12.11
C PHE A 137 -17.20 -4.56 13.06
N ILE A 138 -16.18 -5.36 13.37
CA ILE A 138 -15.08 -4.98 14.25
C ILE A 138 -13.89 -4.55 13.38
N ASP A 139 -13.73 -3.24 13.22
CA ASP A 139 -12.65 -2.60 12.45
C ASP A 139 -11.37 -2.46 13.27
N GLU A 140 -10.23 -2.50 12.56
CA GLU A 140 -8.89 -2.51 13.13
C GLU A 140 -8.65 -3.62 14.17
N ALA A 141 -9.23 -4.80 13.95
CA ALA A 141 -9.02 -5.95 14.83
C ALA A 141 -7.55 -6.41 14.89
N ASP A 142 -6.79 -6.08 13.85
CA ASP A 142 -5.36 -6.31 13.72
C ASP A 142 -4.47 -5.40 14.60
N SER A 143 -5.06 -4.37 15.22
CA SER A 143 -4.37 -3.53 16.20
C SER A 143 -4.03 -4.28 17.50
N LEU A 144 -4.81 -5.29 17.86
CA LEU A 144 -4.58 -6.10 19.04
C LEU A 144 -3.38 -7.02 18.84
N LEU A 145 -2.39 -6.92 19.73
CA LEU A 145 -1.20 -7.76 19.69
C LEU A 145 -1.46 -9.12 20.35
N ASP A 146 -1.01 -10.17 19.66
CA ASP A 146 -0.85 -11.56 20.14
C ASP A 146 -1.93 -12.06 21.10
N ASP A 147 -1.67 -12.04 22.40
CA ASP A 147 -2.55 -12.57 23.45
C ASP A 147 -3.87 -11.81 23.57
N LEU A 148 -3.88 -10.50 23.31
CA LEU A 148 -5.09 -9.68 23.33
C LEU A 148 -6.02 -10.07 22.18
N PHE A 149 -5.44 -10.32 21.00
CA PHE A 149 -6.19 -10.79 19.84
C PHE A 149 -6.74 -12.20 20.07
N LEU A 150 -5.94 -13.11 20.62
CA LEU A 150 -6.43 -14.45 20.99
C LEU A 150 -7.56 -14.40 22.02
N ALA A 151 -7.48 -13.49 23.00
CA ALA A 151 -8.54 -13.31 23.98
C ALA A 151 -9.86 -12.87 23.32
N LEU A 152 -9.81 -11.95 22.35
CA LEU A 152 -10.98 -11.57 21.55
C LEU A 152 -11.57 -12.79 20.84
N LEU A 153 -10.76 -13.52 20.06
CA LEU A 153 -11.22 -14.65 19.25
C LEU A 153 -11.87 -15.75 20.10
N ARG A 154 -11.27 -16.08 21.25
CA ARG A 154 -11.81 -17.09 22.18
C ARG A 154 -13.19 -16.70 22.72
N GLN A 155 -13.39 -15.42 23.03
CA GLN A 155 -14.66 -14.93 23.54
C GLN A 155 -15.76 -14.92 22.47
N LEU A 156 -15.42 -14.50 21.25
CA LEU A 156 -16.34 -14.57 20.10
C LEU A 156 -16.74 -16.01 19.79
N ARG A 157 -15.76 -16.94 19.83
CA ARG A 157 -16.01 -18.37 19.64
C ARG A 157 -16.95 -18.95 20.69
N ALA A 158 -16.72 -18.63 21.96
CA ALA A 158 -17.53 -19.16 23.07
C ALA A 158 -19.00 -18.68 23.06
N GLY A 159 -19.32 -17.63 22.31
CA GLY A 159 -20.70 -17.15 22.10
C GLY A 159 -21.37 -17.70 20.84
N PHE A 160 -20.62 -18.26 19.89
CA PHE A 160 -21.07 -18.56 18.53
C PHE A 160 -22.29 -19.48 18.43
N GLU A 161 -22.42 -20.48 19.31
CA GLU A 161 -23.54 -21.42 19.29
C GLU A 161 -24.87 -20.80 19.75
N ALA A 162 -24.84 -19.65 20.43
CA ALA A 162 -26.03 -18.99 20.97
C ALA A 162 -26.72 -18.04 19.98
N ARG A 163 -26.25 -17.97 18.72
CA ARG A 163 -26.78 -17.06 17.70
C ARG A 163 -28.13 -17.53 17.15
N PRO A 164 -28.98 -16.62 16.63
CA PRO A 164 -28.81 -15.17 16.60
C PRO A 164 -29.41 -14.44 17.82
N LYS A 165 -30.16 -15.14 18.69
CA LYS A 165 -30.92 -14.52 19.81
C LYS A 165 -30.14 -14.39 21.12
N GLY A 166 -29.02 -15.10 21.26
CA GLY A 166 -28.18 -15.11 22.46
C GLY A 166 -26.76 -14.62 22.22
N PHE A 167 -26.43 -14.24 20.98
CA PHE A 167 -25.14 -13.67 20.58
C PHE A 167 -25.29 -13.04 19.18
N PRO A 168 -24.41 -12.10 18.75
CA PRO A 168 -24.56 -11.43 17.46
C PRO A 168 -24.75 -12.37 16.27
N HIS A 169 -25.72 -12.08 15.41
CA HIS A 169 -26.10 -12.89 14.24
C HIS A 169 -24.92 -13.16 13.30
N SER A 170 -24.19 -12.10 12.97
CA SER A 170 -22.99 -12.16 12.14
C SER A 170 -21.93 -11.20 12.71
N ILE A 171 -20.66 -11.62 12.64
CA ILE A 171 -19.51 -10.80 13.02
C ILE A 171 -18.49 -10.83 11.89
N ALA A 172 -18.06 -9.64 11.48
CA ALA A 172 -16.92 -9.46 10.60
C ALA A 172 -15.75 -8.93 11.41
N LEU A 173 -14.58 -9.55 11.28
CA LEU A 173 -13.32 -8.98 11.75
C LEU A 173 -12.63 -8.30 10.57
N ILE A 174 -12.26 -7.03 10.74
CA ILE A 174 -11.65 -6.23 9.68
C ILE A 174 -10.25 -5.80 10.10
N GLY A 175 -9.31 -5.89 9.17
CA GLY A 175 -7.92 -5.53 9.40
C GLY A 175 -7.07 -5.61 8.13
N LEU A 176 -5.75 -5.61 8.30
CA LEU A 176 -4.81 -5.71 7.19
C LEU A 176 -4.61 -7.14 6.68
N ARG A 177 -4.80 -8.16 7.53
CA ARG A 177 -4.37 -9.55 7.25
C ARG A 177 -5.44 -10.59 7.53
N ASP A 178 -5.23 -11.79 7.01
CA ASP A 178 -5.98 -12.97 7.43
C ASP A 178 -5.52 -13.42 8.83
N ILE A 179 -6.46 -13.91 9.66
CA ILE A 179 -6.18 -14.57 10.95
C ILE A 179 -5.19 -15.74 10.79
N ARG A 180 -5.10 -16.37 9.61
CA ARG A 180 -4.11 -17.42 9.33
C ARG A 180 -2.68 -16.95 9.61
N ASP A 181 -2.37 -15.69 9.31
CA ASP A 181 -1.02 -15.14 9.44
C ASP A 181 -0.67 -14.82 10.91
N TYR A 182 -1.68 -14.63 11.77
CA TYR A 182 -1.49 -14.42 13.20
C TYR A 182 -1.01 -15.68 13.91
N LYS A 183 -1.33 -16.88 13.41
CA LYS A 183 -0.80 -18.14 13.99
C LYS A 183 0.72 -18.15 14.03
N ILE A 184 1.35 -17.61 12.99
CA ILE A 184 2.81 -17.61 12.81
C ILE A 184 3.48 -16.66 13.81
N ARG A 185 2.89 -15.49 14.05
CA ARG A 185 3.42 -14.49 15.00
C ARG A 185 3.32 -14.95 16.45
N ILE A 186 2.23 -15.63 16.79
CA ILE A 186 1.95 -16.04 18.17
C ILE A 186 2.64 -17.37 18.55
N MET A 187 3.03 -18.19 17.56
CA MET A 187 3.60 -19.52 17.80
C MET A 187 4.89 -19.82 17.02
N PRO A 188 5.95 -18.99 17.08
CA PRO A 188 7.22 -19.34 16.44
C PRO A 188 7.93 -20.55 17.08
N GLN A 189 7.64 -20.89 18.35
CA GLN A 189 8.30 -21.99 19.09
C GLN A 189 7.40 -23.17 19.46
N ARG A 190 6.12 -23.17 19.07
CA ARG A 190 5.24 -24.33 19.29
C ARG A 190 5.05 -25.06 17.98
N GLU A 191 6.03 -25.90 17.64
CA GLU A 191 5.83 -26.97 16.66
C GLU A 191 4.52 -27.69 16.98
N SER A 192 3.57 -27.58 16.05
CA SER A 192 2.52 -28.56 15.75
C SER A 192 1.89 -29.34 16.93
N LEU A 193 1.63 -28.70 18.07
CA LEU A 193 0.63 -29.21 19.01
C LEU A 193 -0.73 -28.89 18.39
N GLY A 194 -1.35 -29.89 17.76
CA GLY A 194 -2.58 -29.89 16.94
C GLY A 194 -3.83 -29.26 17.55
N THR A 195 -3.71 -28.03 18.04
CA THR A 195 -4.77 -27.20 18.58
C THR A 195 -5.40 -26.44 17.41
N GLY A 196 -6.67 -26.73 17.14
CA GLY A 196 -7.42 -26.12 16.04
C GLY A 196 -7.38 -24.59 16.08
N SER A 197 -7.64 -23.93 14.94
CA SER A 197 -7.69 -22.47 14.86
C SER A 197 -8.54 -21.87 16.00
N PRO A 198 -8.03 -20.88 16.76
CA PRO A 198 -8.79 -20.25 17.84
C PRO A 198 -10.08 -19.60 17.32
N PHE A 199 -10.17 -19.36 16.01
CA PHE A 199 -11.33 -18.87 15.29
C PHE A 199 -11.80 -19.84 14.19
N ASN A 200 -11.86 -21.15 14.46
CA ASN A 200 -12.39 -22.18 13.53
C ASN A 200 -13.91 -22.09 13.29
N ILE A 201 -14.52 -20.94 13.56
CA ILE A 201 -15.93 -20.62 13.30
C ILE A 201 -16.09 -19.66 12.11
N LYS A 202 -14.96 -19.20 11.54
CA LYS A 202 -14.91 -18.39 10.32
C LYS A 202 -15.26 -19.24 9.10
N THR A 203 -16.14 -18.73 8.26
CA THR A 203 -16.52 -19.40 7.00
C THR A 203 -15.69 -18.92 5.81
N LYS A 204 -15.39 -17.61 5.72
CA LYS A 204 -14.69 -17.03 4.56
C LYS A 204 -13.73 -15.91 4.98
N SER A 205 -12.64 -15.78 4.22
CA SER A 205 -11.82 -14.56 4.17
C SER A 205 -12.10 -13.85 2.87
N ILE A 206 -12.53 -12.61 2.96
CA ILE A 206 -12.78 -11.75 1.81
C ILE A 206 -11.67 -10.73 1.75
N PHE A 207 -11.14 -10.54 0.55
CA PHE A 207 -10.19 -9.48 0.27
C PHE A 207 -10.89 -8.33 -0.45
N MET A 208 -10.71 -7.10 0.03
CA MET A 208 -11.14 -5.92 -0.72
C MET A 208 -10.03 -5.49 -1.66
N ASP A 209 -10.29 -5.55 -2.95
CA ASP A 209 -9.32 -5.16 -3.97
C ASP A 209 -9.24 -3.64 -4.16
N VAL A 210 -8.31 -3.20 -4.99
CA VAL A 210 -8.22 -1.80 -5.48
C VAL A 210 -9.34 -1.48 -6.46
N PHE A 211 -9.46 -0.21 -6.89
CA PHE A 211 -10.43 0.16 -7.92
C PHE A 211 -10.04 -0.42 -9.28
N THR A 212 -11.06 -0.87 -10.00
CA THR A 212 -11.02 -1.17 -11.44
C THR A 212 -10.93 0.12 -12.26
N PRO A 213 -10.53 0.06 -13.54
CA PRO A 213 -10.55 1.24 -14.41
C PRO A 213 -11.92 1.93 -14.43
N SER A 214 -13.01 1.15 -14.53
CA SER A 214 -14.37 1.68 -14.52
C SER A 214 -14.78 2.36 -13.22
N GLU A 215 -14.26 1.90 -12.08
CA GLU A 215 -14.52 2.56 -10.78
C GLU A 215 -13.74 3.88 -10.66
N VAL A 216 -12.51 3.93 -11.18
CA VAL A 216 -11.74 5.19 -11.28
C VAL A 216 -12.45 6.17 -12.21
N ASP A 217 -12.95 5.71 -13.36
CA ASP A 217 -13.72 6.54 -14.28
C ASP A 217 -14.98 7.09 -13.62
N ALA A 218 -15.74 6.22 -12.95
CA ALA A 218 -16.95 6.63 -12.22
C ALA A 218 -16.65 7.68 -11.14
N LEU A 219 -15.53 7.54 -10.41
CA LEU A 219 -15.10 8.50 -9.41
C LEU A 219 -14.81 9.88 -10.04
N LEU A 220 -14.08 9.91 -11.15
CA LEU A 220 -13.70 11.15 -11.86
C LEU A 220 -14.91 11.78 -12.59
N ASP A 221 -15.86 10.97 -13.02
CA ASP A 221 -17.12 11.41 -13.63
C ASP A 221 -18.01 12.17 -12.65
N MET A 222 -17.99 11.81 -11.36
CA MET A 222 -18.74 12.58 -10.34
C MET A 222 -18.27 14.03 -10.27
N HIS A 223 -16.96 14.28 -10.37
CA HIS A 223 -16.42 15.63 -10.45
C HIS A 223 -16.86 16.32 -11.74
N THR A 224 -16.66 15.64 -12.88
CA THR A 224 -17.00 16.18 -14.19
C THR A 224 -18.48 16.58 -14.28
N ALA A 225 -19.38 15.77 -13.72
CA ALA A 225 -20.81 16.02 -13.71
C ALA A 225 -21.21 17.24 -12.85
N GLU A 226 -20.45 17.54 -11.78
CA GLU A 226 -20.74 18.66 -10.90
C GLU A 226 -20.11 19.98 -11.33
N THR A 227 -18.91 19.93 -11.91
CA THR A 227 -18.11 21.12 -12.19
C THR A 227 -18.05 21.46 -13.69
N GLY A 228 -18.34 20.49 -14.56
CA GLY A 228 -18.09 20.58 -16.00
C GLY A 228 -16.62 20.43 -16.38
N GLN A 229 -15.70 20.33 -15.43
CA GLN A 229 -14.27 20.16 -15.69
C GLN A 229 -13.98 18.68 -15.99
N VAL A 230 -13.66 18.40 -17.25
CA VAL A 230 -13.51 17.03 -17.76
C VAL A 230 -12.09 16.51 -17.51
N PHE A 231 -11.98 15.32 -16.93
CA PHE A 231 -10.79 14.48 -17.07
C PHE A 231 -10.84 13.79 -18.45
N SER A 232 -9.90 14.11 -19.35
CA SER A 232 -9.85 13.47 -20.67
C SER A 232 -9.52 11.97 -20.55
N ARG A 233 -9.71 11.21 -21.63
CA ARG A 233 -9.40 9.78 -21.66
C ARG A 233 -7.93 9.51 -21.32
N GLU A 234 -7.02 10.28 -21.92
CA GLU A 234 -5.58 10.13 -21.71
C GLU A 234 -5.19 10.41 -20.25
N VAL A 235 -5.81 11.42 -19.64
CA VAL A 235 -5.59 11.75 -18.22
C VAL A 235 -6.09 10.62 -17.31
N ARG A 236 -7.26 10.04 -17.59
CA ARG A 236 -7.81 8.92 -16.82
C ARG A 236 -6.92 7.68 -16.93
N GLU A 237 -6.50 7.35 -18.14
CA GLU A 237 -5.59 6.23 -18.40
C GLU A 237 -4.26 6.41 -17.65
N GLU A 238 -3.72 7.63 -17.61
CA GLU A 238 -2.47 7.92 -16.89
C GLU A 238 -2.65 7.87 -15.36
N ILE A 239 -3.74 8.44 -14.81
CA ILE A 239 -4.06 8.32 -13.38
C ILE A 239 -4.21 6.84 -13.00
N TYR A 240 -4.94 6.05 -13.80
CA TYR A 240 -5.07 4.62 -13.54
C TYR A 240 -3.73 3.90 -13.64
N ARG A 241 -2.91 4.20 -14.65
CA ARG A 241 -1.58 3.60 -14.81
C ARG A 241 -0.71 3.84 -13.58
N LEU A 242 -0.63 5.08 -13.11
CA LEU A 242 0.22 5.49 -11.98
C LEU A 242 -0.22 4.89 -10.65
N THR A 243 -1.52 4.74 -10.46
CA THR A 243 -2.10 4.31 -9.18
C THR A 243 -2.44 2.83 -9.14
N GLN A 244 -2.58 2.19 -10.31
CA GLN A 244 -3.21 0.88 -10.49
C GLN A 244 -4.54 0.76 -9.74
N GLY A 245 -5.30 1.86 -9.66
CA GLY A 245 -6.58 1.93 -8.95
C GLY A 245 -6.48 1.96 -7.43
N GLN A 246 -5.29 2.12 -6.84
CA GLN A 246 -5.16 2.27 -5.39
C GLN A 246 -6.04 3.47 -4.94
N PRO A 247 -7.04 3.27 -4.06
CA PRO A 247 -8.09 4.27 -3.82
C PRO A 247 -7.59 5.62 -3.30
N TRP A 248 -6.63 5.61 -2.37
CA TRP A 248 -6.07 6.84 -1.84
C TRP A 248 -5.21 7.59 -2.85
N LEU A 249 -4.32 6.92 -3.58
CA LEU A 249 -3.48 7.50 -4.61
C LEU A 249 -4.35 8.11 -5.74
N THR A 250 -5.44 7.43 -6.10
CA THR A 250 -6.40 7.94 -7.10
C THR A 250 -7.02 9.25 -6.63
N ASN A 251 -7.53 9.28 -5.38
CA ASN A 251 -8.10 10.49 -4.80
C ASN A 251 -7.03 11.59 -4.59
N ALA A 252 -5.82 11.22 -4.19
CA ALA A 252 -4.74 12.15 -3.92
C ALA A 252 -4.26 12.84 -5.20
N LEU A 253 -4.06 12.10 -6.30
CA LEU A 253 -3.73 12.70 -7.59
C LEU A 253 -4.86 13.62 -8.08
N ALA A 254 -6.11 13.15 -8.05
CA ALA A 254 -7.24 13.95 -8.50
C ALA A 254 -7.42 15.23 -7.65
N ASN A 255 -7.29 15.11 -6.32
CA ASN A 255 -7.32 16.26 -5.41
C ASN A 255 -6.16 17.22 -5.69
N GLN A 256 -4.94 16.71 -5.86
CA GLN A 256 -3.76 17.53 -6.11
C GLN A 256 -3.92 18.34 -7.40
N ILE A 257 -4.41 17.72 -8.46
CA ILE A 257 -4.69 18.38 -9.75
C ILE A 257 -5.76 19.47 -9.57
N VAL A 258 -6.93 19.11 -9.07
CA VAL A 258 -8.10 20.02 -9.05
C VAL A 258 -7.93 21.12 -8.02
N LYS A 259 -7.56 20.77 -6.79
CA LYS A 259 -7.58 21.68 -5.66
C LYS A 259 -6.27 22.46 -5.51
N GLU A 260 -5.12 21.79 -5.62
CA GLU A 260 -3.83 22.40 -5.28
C GLU A 260 -3.18 23.08 -6.49
N ILE A 261 -3.13 22.38 -7.63
CA ILE A 261 -2.54 22.90 -8.88
C ILE A 261 -3.50 23.90 -9.55
N LEU A 262 -4.75 23.48 -9.80
CA LEU A 262 -5.75 24.31 -10.49
C LEU A 262 -6.55 25.22 -9.56
N LYS A 263 -6.34 25.14 -8.23
CA LYS A 263 -6.99 26.03 -7.26
C LYS A 263 -8.52 26.06 -7.32
N ASN A 264 -9.13 24.94 -7.73
CA ASN A 264 -10.57 24.81 -8.02
C ASN A 264 -11.08 25.77 -9.12
N ASP A 265 -10.20 26.24 -10.01
CA ASP A 265 -10.60 26.94 -11.23
C ASP A 265 -11.03 25.92 -12.29
N TYR A 266 -12.33 25.62 -12.27
CA TYR A 266 -12.95 24.64 -13.17
C TYR A 266 -13.00 25.08 -14.64
N SER A 267 -12.62 26.33 -14.95
CA SER A 267 -12.51 26.80 -16.34
C SER A 267 -11.24 26.31 -17.04
N GLN A 268 -10.23 25.90 -16.28
CA GLN A 268 -8.98 25.38 -16.83
C GLN A 268 -9.11 23.92 -17.25
N THR A 269 -8.42 23.57 -18.34
CA THR A 269 -8.39 22.18 -18.83
C THR A 269 -7.39 21.35 -18.02
N ILE A 270 -7.81 20.15 -17.60
CA ILE A 270 -6.91 19.18 -16.99
C ILE A 270 -6.04 18.55 -18.08
N THR A 271 -4.72 18.54 -17.89
CA THR A 271 -3.74 18.05 -18.88
C THR A 271 -2.85 16.97 -18.27
N LEU A 272 -2.17 16.19 -19.13
CA LEU A 272 -1.15 15.23 -18.69
C LEU A 272 -0.02 15.88 -17.89
N ALA A 273 0.33 17.14 -18.22
CA ALA A 273 1.34 17.89 -17.46
C ALA A 273 0.92 18.10 -16.00
N HIS A 274 -0.37 18.33 -15.73
CA HIS A 274 -0.88 18.41 -14.36
C HIS A 274 -0.78 17.07 -13.63
N VAL A 275 -0.96 15.94 -14.32
CA VAL A 275 -0.80 14.60 -13.71
C VAL A 275 0.65 14.35 -13.32
N VAL A 276 1.59 14.66 -14.21
CA VAL A 276 3.04 14.54 -13.95
C VAL A 276 3.44 15.43 -12.77
N GLN A 277 3.01 16.69 -12.77
CA GLN A 277 3.26 17.61 -11.67
C GLN A 277 2.67 17.10 -10.35
N ALA A 278 1.41 16.65 -10.36
CA ALA A 278 0.75 16.12 -9.17
C ALA A 278 1.47 14.90 -8.59
N ARG A 279 1.94 13.99 -9.46
CA ARG A 279 2.75 12.83 -9.06
C ARG A 279 4.04 13.27 -8.37
N GLU A 280 4.81 14.16 -8.96
CA GLU A 280 6.08 14.61 -8.38
C GLU A 280 5.88 15.33 -7.04
N GLU A 281 4.88 16.21 -6.95
CA GLU A 281 4.55 16.88 -5.69
C GLU A 281 4.11 15.88 -4.60
N LEU A 282 3.32 14.87 -4.94
CA LEU A 282 2.91 13.81 -4.01
C LEU A 282 4.12 13.02 -3.49
N ILE A 283 5.06 12.67 -4.38
CA ILE A 283 6.28 11.94 -4.01
C ILE A 283 7.17 12.79 -3.11
N GLN A 284 7.33 14.09 -3.42
CA GLN A 284 8.17 15.00 -2.65
C GLN A 284 7.63 15.28 -1.24
N ARG A 285 6.30 15.41 -1.11
CA ARG A 285 5.69 15.73 0.19
C ARG A 285 5.81 14.61 1.21
N CYS A 286 6.10 13.37 0.78
CA CYS A 286 6.09 12.19 1.65
C CYS A 286 4.84 12.18 2.56
N ASP A 287 3.65 12.39 1.98
CA ASP A 287 2.39 12.50 2.72
C ASP A 287 2.21 11.36 3.74
N THR A 288 1.39 11.56 4.78
CA THR A 288 1.25 10.66 5.95
C THR A 288 0.98 9.17 5.63
N HIS A 289 0.44 8.84 4.45
CA HIS A 289 0.37 7.45 3.98
C HIS A 289 1.78 6.88 3.73
N LEU A 290 2.64 7.64 3.08
CA LEU A 290 4.02 7.29 2.76
C LEU A 290 4.84 7.13 4.05
N ASP A 291 4.60 7.92 5.09
CA ASP A 291 5.19 7.68 6.42
C ASP A 291 4.85 6.30 6.98
N SER A 292 3.58 5.90 6.88
CA SER A 292 3.15 4.55 7.29
C SER A 292 3.79 3.44 6.44
N LEU A 293 4.15 3.74 5.20
CA LEU A 293 4.89 2.86 4.30
C LEU A 293 6.36 2.76 4.71
N ILE A 294 6.99 3.89 5.04
CA ILE A 294 8.38 4.00 5.50
C ILE A 294 8.59 3.11 6.72
N ASP A 295 7.68 3.16 7.70
CA ASP A 295 7.78 2.32 8.90
C ASP A 295 7.73 0.82 8.57
N LYS A 296 6.95 0.43 7.56
CA LYS A 296 6.86 -0.97 7.12
C LYS A 296 8.07 -1.41 6.32
N LEU A 297 8.69 -0.52 5.54
CA LEU A 297 9.93 -0.81 4.81
C LEU A 297 11.12 -1.10 5.72
N ARG A 298 11.06 -0.72 7.02
CA ARG A 298 12.07 -1.08 8.02
C ARG A 298 11.96 -2.52 8.52
N GLU A 299 10.84 -3.19 8.29
CA GLU A 299 10.67 -4.58 8.72
C GLU A 299 11.51 -5.51 7.83
N PRO A 300 12.34 -6.42 8.40
CA PRO A 300 13.25 -7.25 7.60
C PRO A 300 12.57 -8.02 6.46
N VAL A 301 11.38 -8.57 6.71
CA VAL A 301 10.61 -9.32 5.72
C VAL A 301 10.19 -8.44 4.54
N VAL A 302 9.78 -7.20 4.79
CA VAL A 302 9.35 -6.26 3.73
C VAL A 302 10.58 -5.79 2.95
N LYS A 303 11.66 -5.51 3.67
CA LYS A 303 12.94 -5.09 3.11
C LYS A 303 13.51 -6.13 2.16
N ASP A 304 13.60 -7.40 2.56
CA ASP A 304 14.10 -8.49 1.72
C ASP A 304 13.32 -8.59 0.39
N VAL A 305 11.99 -8.48 0.45
CA VAL A 305 11.13 -8.55 -0.76
C VAL A 305 11.32 -7.32 -1.63
N ALA A 306 11.43 -6.13 -1.05
CA ALA A 306 11.70 -4.91 -1.81
C ALA A 306 13.07 -4.94 -2.49
N GLU A 307 14.11 -5.45 -1.80
CA GLU A 307 15.44 -5.65 -2.35
C GLU A 307 15.41 -6.63 -3.52
N ALA A 308 14.74 -7.77 -3.39
CA ALA A 308 14.63 -8.73 -4.48
C ALA A 308 13.97 -8.13 -5.74
N ILE A 309 12.91 -7.32 -5.58
CA ILE A 309 12.25 -6.63 -6.70
C ILE A 309 13.19 -5.61 -7.34
N ILE A 310 13.86 -4.75 -6.54
CA ILE A 310 14.82 -3.75 -7.03
C ILE A 310 16.02 -4.41 -7.70
N GLY A 311 16.43 -5.58 -7.21
CA GLY A 311 17.52 -6.39 -7.76
C GLY A 311 17.19 -7.06 -9.10
N GLY A 312 15.92 -7.00 -9.54
CA GLY A 312 15.45 -7.65 -10.76
C GLY A 312 15.22 -9.15 -10.60
N GLU A 313 15.06 -9.64 -9.36
CA GLU A 313 14.82 -11.06 -9.10
C GLU A 313 13.41 -11.48 -9.49
N VAL A 314 13.31 -12.65 -10.13
CA VAL A 314 12.01 -13.26 -10.43
C VAL A 314 11.47 -13.93 -9.18
N LEU A 315 10.66 -13.19 -8.43
CA LEU A 315 9.96 -13.72 -7.26
C LEU A 315 8.77 -14.59 -7.68
N VAL A 316 8.79 -15.85 -7.23
CA VAL A 316 7.67 -16.78 -7.40
C VAL A 316 6.81 -16.77 -6.15
N SER A 317 5.53 -16.44 -6.31
CA SER A 317 4.56 -16.61 -5.25
C SER A 317 4.30 -18.10 -5.06
N ASP A 318 4.94 -18.70 -4.06
CA ASP A 318 4.47 -19.95 -3.47
C ASP A 318 3.45 -19.61 -2.38
N ARG A 319 2.33 -20.32 -2.33
CA ARG A 319 1.31 -20.18 -1.27
C ARG A 319 1.85 -20.55 0.12
N LEU A 320 3.03 -21.14 0.19
CA LEU A 320 3.78 -21.45 1.42
C LEU A 320 4.82 -20.38 1.78
N ASN A 321 5.05 -19.38 0.92
CA ASN A 321 5.99 -18.29 1.21
C ASN A 321 5.28 -17.15 1.94
N ASP A 322 5.18 -17.30 3.27
CA ASP A 322 4.51 -16.36 4.18
C ASP A 322 5.04 -14.92 4.05
N ARG A 323 6.30 -14.73 3.61
CA ARG A 323 6.90 -13.40 3.41
C ARG A 323 6.27 -12.64 2.24
N ILE A 324 6.05 -13.31 1.11
CA ILE A 324 5.44 -12.65 -0.06
C ILE A 324 3.98 -12.35 0.22
N ALA A 325 3.24 -13.31 0.81
CA ALA A 325 1.85 -13.11 1.21
C ALA A 325 1.70 -11.91 2.17
N TYR A 326 2.61 -11.78 3.13
CA TYR A 326 2.66 -10.64 4.04
C TYR A 326 2.78 -9.29 3.31
N VAL A 327 3.72 -9.18 2.38
CA VAL A 327 3.95 -7.91 1.63
C VAL A 327 2.81 -7.64 0.65
N GLN A 328 2.17 -8.68 0.10
CA GLN A 328 0.94 -8.56 -0.69
C GLN A 328 -0.23 -8.01 0.12
N ASP A 329 -0.40 -8.47 1.36
CA ASP A 329 -1.47 -8.00 2.26
C ASP A 329 -1.24 -6.56 2.73
N LEU A 330 0.02 -6.10 2.78
CA LEU A 330 0.35 -4.68 2.94
C LEU A 330 -0.04 -3.84 1.70
N GLY A 331 -0.35 -4.46 0.56
CA GLY A 331 -0.64 -3.79 -0.71
C GLY A 331 0.57 -3.19 -1.40
N LEU A 332 1.77 -3.57 -0.97
CA LEU A 332 3.04 -3.05 -1.49
C LEU A 332 3.40 -3.67 -2.84
N ILE A 333 3.00 -4.92 -3.05
CA ILE A 333 3.33 -5.70 -4.25
C ILE A 333 2.09 -6.34 -4.87
N THR A 334 2.18 -6.71 -6.14
CA THR A 334 1.11 -7.41 -6.85
C THR A 334 0.80 -8.78 -6.23
N ARG A 335 -0.48 -9.15 -6.23
CA ARG A 335 -0.93 -10.46 -5.73
C ARG A 335 -0.72 -11.61 -6.72
N LYS A 336 -0.56 -11.29 -8.00
CA LYS A 336 -0.36 -12.25 -9.09
C LYS A 336 0.98 -11.98 -9.76
N SER A 337 1.59 -13.05 -10.26
CA SER A 337 2.81 -12.95 -11.06
C SER A 337 2.59 -12.06 -12.30
N PRO A 338 3.60 -11.29 -12.73
CA PRO A 338 4.89 -11.11 -12.06
C PRO A 338 4.75 -10.35 -10.74
N ILE A 339 5.51 -10.76 -9.72
CA ILE A 339 5.57 -10.07 -8.43
C ILE A 339 6.44 -8.83 -8.59
N LYS A 340 5.83 -7.66 -8.32
CA LYS A 340 6.41 -6.34 -8.51
C LYS A 340 5.74 -5.36 -7.55
N PHE A 341 6.27 -4.14 -7.42
CA PHE A 341 5.56 -3.09 -6.70
C PHE A 341 4.14 -2.89 -7.27
N ALA A 342 3.17 -2.67 -6.37
CA ALA A 342 1.75 -2.71 -6.71
C ALA A 342 1.34 -1.62 -7.71
N ASN A 343 2.08 -0.53 -7.79
CA ASN A 343 1.86 0.55 -8.74
C ASN A 343 3.16 1.34 -9.02
N PRO A 344 3.23 2.08 -10.15
CA PRO A 344 4.40 2.91 -10.48
C PRO A 344 4.78 3.94 -9.43
N ILE A 345 3.83 4.49 -8.67
CA ILE A 345 4.14 5.41 -7.57
C ILE A 345 4.92 4.71 -6.46
N TYR A 346 4.56 3.48 -6.08
CA TYR A 346 5.33 2.70 -5.11
C TYR A 346 6.70 2.27 -5.65
N ALA A 347 6.80 1.91 -6.92
CA ALA A 347 8.09 1.62 -7.56
C ALA A 347 9.05 2.83 -7.54
N GLU A 348 8.50 4.03 -7.49
CA GLU A 348 9.24 5.28 -7.38
C GLU A 348 9.62 5.62 -5.94
N ILE A 349 8.65 5.52 -5.02
CA ILE A 349 8.81 5.95 -3.63
C ILE A 349 9.67 4.98 -2.83
N VAL A 350 9.47 3.67 -3.01
CA VAL A 350 10.18 2.67 -2.20
C VAL A 350 11.70 2.86 -2.32
N PRO A 351 12.32 2.87 -3.52
CA PRO A 351 13.76 3.11 -3.65
C PRO A 351 14.21 4.45 -3.05
N ARG A 352 13.44 5.53 -3.23
CA ARG A 352 13.74 6.85 -2.65
C ARG A 352 13.75 6.82 -1.12
N VAL A 353 12.78 6.14 -0.51
CA VAL A 353 12.72 5.95 0.96
C VAL A 353 13.92 5.15 1.46
N LEU A 354 14.27 4.05 0.77
CA LEU A 354 15.45 3.26 1.13
C LEU A 354 16.74 4.09 0.99
N ASN A 355 16.75 5.06 0.07
CA ASN A 355 17.84 5.99 -0.19
C ASN A 355 17.83 7.25 0.69
N TYR A 356 16.81 7.51 1.50
CA TYR A 356 16.69 8.81 2.20
C TYR A 356 17.88 9.11 3.11
N GLY A 357 18.39 8.09 3.82
CA GLY A 357 19.62 8.21 4.62
C GLY A 357 20.87 8.45 3.76
N TRP A 358 20.86 8.00 2.51
CA TRP A 358 21.95 8.19 1.56
C TRP A 358 21.95 9.62 1.02
N GLU A 359 20.80 10.12 0.56
CA GLU A 359 20.65 11.45 -0.06
C GLU A 359 21.12 12.60 0.85
N LEU A 360 20.83 12.50 2.16
CA LEU A 360 21.30 13.46 3.16
C LEU A 360 22.83 13.50 3.29
N SER A 361 23.49 12.36 3.07
CA SER A 361 24.95 12.24 3.13
C SER A 361 25.62 12.59 1.78
N PHE A 362 24.96 12.32 0.65
CA PHE A 362 25.42 12.71 -0.70
C PHE A 362 25.51 14.24 -0.87
N ASN A 363 24.55 14.98 -0.32
CA ASN A 363 24.49 16.43 -0.46
C ASN A 363 25.61 17.16 0.30
N GLN A 364 26.28 16.55 1.28
CA GLN A 364 27.36 17.22 2.02
C GLN A 364 28.71 17.22 1.28
N ASP A 365 28.97 16.22 0.44
CA ASP A 365 30.27 16.05 -0.25
C ASP A 365 30.29 16.56 -1.71
N LEU A 366 29.14 16.92 -2.30
CA LEU A 366 29.01 17.12 -3.76
C LEU A 366 28.17 18.34 -4.19
N VAL A 367 28.12 19.40 -3.37
CA VAL A 367 27.28 20.59 -3.65
C VAL A 367 27.63 21.33 -4.94
N ASP A 368 28.85 21.25 -5.47
CA ASP A 368 29.26 22.20 -6.50
C ASP A 368 29.48 21.58 -7.88
N GLN A 369 28.57 21.94 -8.79
CA GLN A 369 28.66 21.95 -10.27
C GLN A 369 28.16 20.71 -11.03
N VAL A 370 26.96 20.84 -11.59
CA VAL A 370 26.37 19.96 -12.61
C VAL A 370 27.05 20.20 -13.98
N TRP A 371 28.37 20.00 -14.06
CA TRP A 371 29.16 20.27 -15.29
C TRP A 371 28.81 19.35 -16.47
N TYR A 372 28.05 18.29 -16.22
CA TYR A 372 27.48 17.38 -17.22
C TYR A 372 26.11 17.86 -17.75
N VAL A 373 25.62 19.05 -17.35
CA VAL A 373 24.54 19.76 -18.04
C VAL A 373 25.14 20.99 -18.71
N LYS A 374 25.09 21.03 -20.05
CA LYS A 374 25.64 22.13 -20.86
C LYS A 374 24.59 22.56 -21.88
N ASP A 375 24.34 23.86 -21.96
CA ASP A 375 23.39 24.46 -22.92
C ASP A 375 21.99 23.81 -22.88
N GLY A 376 21.51 23.45 -21.69
CA GLY A 376 20.21 22.79 -21.50
C GLY A 376 20.16 21.33 -21.98
N ARG A 377 21.33 20.71 -22.23
CA ARG A 377 21.46 19.30 -22.61
C ARG A 377 22.23 18.52 -21.55
N LEU A 378 21.79 17.29 -21.31
CA LEU A 378 22.47 16.34 -20.44
C LEU A 378 23.52 15.56 -21.22
N ASP A 379 24.75 15.57 -20.71
CA ASP A 379 25.85 14.70 -21.11
C ASP A 379 25.85 13.47 -20.18
N MET A 380 25.13 12.43 -20.61
CA MET A 380 24.98 11.20 -19.84
C MET A 380 26.31 10.45 -19.67
N ASP A 381 27.20 10.53 -20.65
CA ASP A 381 28.52 9.91 -20.62
C ASP A 381 29.41 10.52 -19.53
N ALA A 382 29.43 11.85 -19.47
CA ALA A 382 30.09 12.59 -18.42
C ALA A 382 29.52 12.27 -17.04
N LEU A 383 28.18 12.19 -16.93
CA LEU A 383 27.49 11.85 -15.68
C LEU A 383 27.88 10.44 -15.21
N LEU A 384 27.81 9.43 -16.06
CA LEU A 384 28.15 8.05 -15.69
C LEU A 384 29.66 7.89 -15.41
N THR A 385 30.51 8.66 -16.09
CA THR A 385 31.94 8.72 -15.74
C THR A 385 32.15 9.33 -14.35
N ALA A 386 31.39 10.37 -14.00
CA ALA A 386 31.39 10.92 -12.66
C ALA A 386 30.88 9.90 -11.63
N PHE A 387 29.86 9.11 -11.99
CA PHE A 387 29.37 8.01 -11.16
C PHE A 387 30.45 6.97 -10.89
N GLN A 388 31.18 6.51 -11.91
CA GLN A 388 32.27 5.54 -11.73
C GLN A 388 33.34 6.04 -10.74
N LYS A 389 33.73 7.32 -10.84
CA LYS A 389 34.69 7.95 -9.91
C LYS A 389 34.13 8.04 -8.50
N PHE A 390 32.87 8.44 -8.36
CA PHE A 390 32.18 8.50 -7.08
C PHE A 390 32.07 7.11 -6.45
N TYR A 391 31.60 6.12 -7.21
CA TYR A 391 31.38 4.76 -6.80
C TYR A 391 32.68 4.13 -6.29
N ARG A 392 33.80 4.25 -7.02
CA ARG A 392 35.12 3.77 -6.59
C ARG A 392 35.56 4.31 -5.22
N ARG A 393 35.26 5.58 -4.94
CA ARG A 393 35.74 6.25 -3.72
C ARG A 393 34.88 5.93 -2.49
N ASN A 394 33.62 5.60 -2.71
CA ASN A 394 32.63 5.58 -1.65
C ASN A 394 31.95 4.22 -1.47
N SER A 395 31.93 3.32 -2.46
CA SER A 395 31.09 2.12 -2.40
C SER A 395 31.35 1.25 -1.18
N ASP A 396 32.60 1.02 -0.81
CA ASP A 396 32.94 0.05 0.25
C ASP A 396 32.48 0.55 1.63
N ALA A 397 32.83 1.81 1.97
CA ALA A 397 32.42 2.44 3.22
C ALA A 397 30.89 2.62 3.32
N TRP A 398 30.18 2.66 2.19
CA TRP A 398 28.74 2.84 2.15
C TRP A 398 28.00 1.50 2.16
N LEU A 399 28.44 0.51 1.40
CA LEU A 399 27.88 -0.85 1.43
C LEU A 399 28.01 -1.51 2.82
N GLU A 400 29.00 -1.10 3.63
CA GLU A 400 29.13 -1.53 5.03
C GLU A 400 28.18 -0.79 5.99
N LYS A 401 27.85 0.47 5.72
CA LYS A 401 27.04 1.34 6.59
C LYS A 401 25.54 1.17 6.43
N PHE A 402 25.07 0.73 5.28
CA PHE A 402 23.64 0.63 4.97
C PHE A 402 23.17 -0.82 4.98
N ASP A 403 21.95 -1.04 5.49
CA ASP A 403 21.38 -2.38 5.64
C ASP A 403 21.09 -3.07 4.28
N PHE A 404 21.05 -2.35 3.17
CA PHE A 404 20.66 -2.84 1.82
C PHE A 404 21.86 -3.33 1.01
N ARG A 405 22.52 -4.41 1.46
CA ARG A 405 23.80 -4.87 0.90
C ARG A 405 23.71 -5.41 -0.54
N GLU A 406 22.58 -6.01 -0.91
CA GLU A 406 22.44 -6.66 -2.22
C GLU A 406 22.12 -5.66 -3.33
N VAL A 407 21.20 -4.72 -3.08
CA VAL A 407 20.81 -3.69 -4.05
C VAL A 407 21.48 -2.33 -3.85
N GLY A 408 22.33 -2.20 -2.83
CA GLY A 408 22.99 -0.93 -2.48
C GLY A 408 23.69 -0.28 -3.67
N ARG A 409 24.22 -1.06 -4.61
CA ARG A 409 24.89 -0.56 -5.82
C ARG A 409 23.91 0.11 -6.81
N GLN A 410 22.75 -0.50 -7.03
CA GLN A 410 21.68 0.07 -7.86
C GLN A 410 21.09 1.31 -7.17
N LEU A 411 20.84 1.20 -5.86
CA LEU A 411 20.37 2.31 -5.02
C LEU A 411 21.33 3.51 -5.05
N MET A 412 22.65 3.29 -5.01
CA MET A 412 23.67 4.33 -5.17
C MET A 412 23.54 5.06 -6.49
N LEU A 413 23.38 4.32 -7.60
CA LEU A 413 23.20 4.94 -8.90
C LEU A 413 21.90 5.75 -8.94
N MET A 414 20.80 5.20 -8.41
CA MET A 414 19.52 5.91 -8.38
C MET A 414 19.61 7.21 -7.56
N ALA A 415 20.25 7.18 -6.39
CA ALA A 415 20.51 8.37 -5.58
C ALA A 415 21.46 9.35 -6.31
N PHE A 416 22.46 8.82 -7.03
CA PHE A 416 23.35 9.62 -7.87
C PHE A 416 22.57 10.32 -8.99
N LEU A 417 21.62 9.64 -9.64
CA LEU A 417 20.81 10.21 -10.71
C LEU A 417 19.79 11.24 -10.21
N GLN A 418 19.46 11.28 -8.91
CA GLN A 418 18.52 12.26 -8.33
C GLN A 418 18.88 13.71 -8.67
N ARG A 419 20.16 14.03 -8.90
CA ARG A 419 20.57 15.37 -9.35
C ARG A 419 20.11 15.77 -10.74
N ILE A 420 19.74 14.81 -11.59
CA ILE A 420 19.07 15.08 -12.86
C ILE A 420 17.72 15.74 -12.59
N ILE A 421 16.99 15.26 -11.59
CA ILE A 421 15.71 15.85 -11.16
C ILE A 421 15.94 17.27 -10.63
N ASN A 422 16.98 17.47 -9.81
CA ASN A 422 17.34 18.80 -9.32
C ASN A 422 17.73 19.78 -10.44
N ALA A 423 18.21 19.27 -11.58
CA ALA A 423 18.55 20.05 -12.76
C ALA A 423 17.38 20.23 -13.77
N GLY A 424 16.17 19.79 -13.41
CA GLY A 424 14.96 19.96 -14.23
C GLY A 424 14.63 18.80 -15.17
N GLY A 425 15.31 17.65 -15.04
CA GLY A 425 14.94 16.41 -15.73
C GLY A 425 13.97 15.53 -14.92
N THR A 426 13.59 14.40 -15.49
CA THR A 426 12.73 13.40 -14.84
C THR A 426 13.36 12.01 -14.97
N ILE A 427 13.04 11.15 -14.01
CA ILE A 427 13.43 9.74 -14.02
C ILE A 427 12.18 8.91 -13.82
N GLU A 428 11.87 8.03 -14.77
CA GLU A 428 10.82 7.04 -14.64
C GLU A 428 11.44 5.67 -14.36
N ARG A 429 11.04 5.06 -13.24
CA ARG A 429 11.47 3.72 -12.82
C ARG A 429 10.45 2.67 -13.25
N GLU A 430 10.93 1.48 -13.60
CA GLU A 430 10.11 0.36 -14.10
C GLU A 430 9.13 0.76 -15.22
N MET A 431 9.60 1.60 -16.15
CA MET A 431 8.76 2.14 -17.21
C MET A 431 8.25 1.01 -18.11
N ALA A 432 6.93 0.84 -18.16
CA ALA A 432 6.30 -0.22 -18.94
C ALA A 432 6.37 0.12 -20.44
N VAL A 433 7.06 -0.71 -21.22
CA VAL A 433 7.16 -0.58 -22.67
C VAL A 433 6.59 -1.85 -23.30
N GLY A 434 5.34 -1.82 -23.77
CA GLY A 434 4.64 -3.00 -24.28
C GLY A 434 4.56 -4.12 -23.22
N ASN A 435 5.03 -5.33 -23.54
CA ASN A 435 5.05 -6.47 -22.62
C ASN A 435 6.32 -6.53 -21.72
N GLY A 436 7.19 -5.51 -21.76
CA GLY A 436 8.46 -5.46 -21.03
C GLY A 436 8.60 -4.18 -20.20
N ARG A 437 9.71 -4.03 -19.48
CA ARG A 437 9.99 -2.94 -18.54
C ARG A 437 11.44 -2.49 -18.57
N CYS A 438 11.67 -1.24 -18.92
CA CYS A 438 12.98 -0.63 -18.75
C CYS A 438 13.20 -0.30 -17.27
N ASP A 439 14.40 -0.55 -16.75
CA ASP A 439 14.71 -0.25 -15.34
C ASP A 439 14.61 1.25 -15.06
N LEU A 440 15.28 2.08 -15.88
CA LEU A 440 15.24 3.54 -15.76
C LEU A 440 15.11 4.23 -17.12
N LEU A 441 14.15 5.13 -17.27
CA LEU A 441 14.10 6.11 -18.36
C LEU A 441 14.42 7.49 -17.78
N VAL A 442 15.47 8.12 -18.28
CA VAL A 442 15.81 9.50 -17.95
C VAL A 442 15.33 10.41 -19.07
N GLU A 443 14.54 11.42 -18.75
CA GLU A 443 14.18 12.48 -19.69
C GLU A 443 14.81 13.81 -19.24
N PHE A 444 15.46 14.51 -20.18
CA PHE A 444 16.04 15.83 -19.94
C PHE A 444 15.80 16.72 -21.15
N GLY A 445 14.83 17.63 -21.05
CA GLY A 445 14.33 18.35 -22.22
C GLY A 445 13.85 17.37 -23.30
N PRO A 446 14.36 17.46 -24.55
CA PRO A 446 14.01 16.51 -25.62
C PRO A 446 14.81 15.19 -25.57
N GLN A 447 15.78 15.04 -24.68
CA GLN A 447 16.65 13.87 -24.62
C GLN A 447 16.02 12.77 -23.78
N ARG A 448 16.10 11.53 -24.28
CA ARG A 448 15.66 10.32 -23.59
C ARG A 448 16.82 9.35 -23.52
N PHE A 449 17.08 8.82 -22.32
CA PHE A 449 18.13 7.83 -22.10
C PHE A 449 17.53 6.62 -21.38
N VAL A 450 17.60 5.47 -22.04
CA VAL A 450 17.27 4.17 -21.45
C VAL A 450 18.50 3.68 -20.70
N ILE A 451 18.31 3.31 -19.43
CA ILE A 451 19.35 2.71 -18.60
C ILE A 451 18.83 1.36 -18.07
N GLU A 452 19.57 0.30 -18.34
CA GLU A 452 19.32 -1.07 -17.87
C GLU A 452 20.40 -1.46 -16.85
N LEU A 453 20.00 -2.04 -15.72
CA LEU A 453 20.87 -2.33 -14.58
C LEU A 453 20.93 -3.84 -14.30
N LYS A 454 22.13 -4.39 -14.17
CA LYS A 454 22.31 -5.78 -13.72
C LYS A 454 23.41 -5.88 -12.67
N LEU A 455 23.27 -6.85 -11.77
CA LEU A 455 24.36 -7.33 -10.93
C LEU A 455 25.01 -8.53 -11.64
N ARG A 456 26.34 -8.61 -11.71
CA ARG A 456 27.04 -9.76 -12.32
C ARG A 456 26.98 -10.97 -11.38
N ARG A 457 25.84 -11.65 -11.37
CA ARG A 457 25.60 -12.86 -10.55
C ARG A 457 26.14 -14.13 -11.22
N ASP A 458 26.13 -14.15 -12.55
CA ASP A 458 26.64 -15.24 -13.38
C ASP A 458 27.20 -14.70 -14.71
N GLN A 459 27.59 -15.62 -15.59
CA GLN A 459 28.16 -15.31 -16.90
C GLN A 459 27.13 -14.84 -17.94
N TYR A 460 25.83 -15.08 -17.72
CA TYR A 460 24.76 -14.77 -18.68
C TYR A 460 24.17 -13.37 -18.48
N CYS A 461 24.34 -12.79 -17.29
CA CYS A 461 23.83 -11.46 -16.92
C CYS A 461 24.14 -10.34 -17.95
N GLU A 462 25.32 -10.38 -18.60
CA GLU A 462 25.70 -9.38 -19.61
C GLU A 462 24.91 -9.54 -20.91
N GLU A 463 24.79 -10.77 -21.41
CA GLU A 463 24.05 -11.09 -22.63
C GLU A 463 22.55 -10.80 -22.44
N GLU A 464 21.96 -11.28 -21.34
CA GLU A 464 20.56 -11.04 -21.01
C GLU A 464 20.24 -9.55 -20.86
N GLY A 465 21.13 -8.78 -20.24
CA GLY A 465 20.98 -7.32 -20.10
C GLY A 465 21.06 -6.59 -21.43
N LEU A 466 21.96 -7.00 -22.32
CA LEU A 466 22.09 -6.43 -23.67
C LEU A 466 20.87 -6.75 -24.55
N GLU A 467 20.36 -7.98 -24.51
CA GLU A 467 19.11 -8.36 -25.20
C GLU A 467 17.90 -7.59 -24.65
N GLN A 468 17.88 -7.34 -23.34
CA GLN A 468 16.82 -6.60 -22.69
C GLN A 468 16.82 -5.11 -23.11
N ILE A 469 17.97 -4.44 -23.05
CA ILE A 469 18.06 -3.03 -23.45
C ILE A 469 17.79 -2.83 -24.95
N ALA A 470 18.28 -3.73 -25.82
CA ALA A 470 18.05 -3.66 -27.26
C ALA A 470 16.55 -3.65 -27.60
N ARG A 471 15.77 -4.54 -26.95
CA ARG A 471 14.31 -4.59 -27.11
C ARG A 471 13.62 -3.28 -26.71
N TYR A 472 14.15 -2.55 -25.72
CA TYR A 472 13.59 -1.26 -25.32
C TYR A 472 13.94 -0.14 -26.27
N LEU A 473 15.18 -0.09 -26.74
CA LEU A 473 15.64 0.87 -27.74
C LEU A 473 14.80 0.79 -29.02
N ASP A 474 14.56 -0.43 -29.52
CA ASP A 474 13.71 -0.67 -30.70
C ASP A 474 12.29 -0.15 -30.50
N ARG A 475 11.68 -0.42 -29.34
CA ARG A 475 10.30 -0.01 -29.04
C ARG A 475 10.15 1.50 -28.86
N LEU A 476 11.17 2.15 -28.31
CA LEU A 476 11.18 3.59 -28.06
C LEU A 476 11.72 4.39 -29.25
N GLY A 477 12.21 3.72 -30.30
CA GLY A 477 12.85 4.36 -31.45
C GLY A 477 14.13 5.11 -31.06
N LEU A 478 14.84 4.64 -30.04
CA LEU A 478 16.04 5.28 -29.53
C LEU A 478 17.30 4.63 -30.14
N PRO A 479 18.26 5.42 -30.64
CA PRO A 479 19.43 4.88 -31.33
C PRO A 479 20.48 4.29 -30.38
N HIS A 480 20.45 4.64 -29.09
CA HIS A 480 21.40 4.14 -28.09
C HIS A 480 20.81 4.19 -26.68
N GLY A 481 21.39 3.39 -25.78
CA GLY A 481 21.07 3.33 -24.35
C GLY A 481 22.29 2.92 -23.54
N TYR A 482 22.12 2.83 -22.23
CA TYR A 482 23.19 2.55 -21.28
C TYR A 482 22.91 1.26 -20.51
N PHE A 483 23.75 0.25 -20.72
CA PHE A 483 23.75 -0.95 -19.90
C PHE A 483 24.81 -0.82 -18.80
N ILE A 484 24.38 -0.91 -17.53
CA ILE A 484 25.26 -0.81 -16.36
C ILE A 484 25.28 -2.16 -15.65
N LEU A 485 26.44 -2.80 -15.70
CA LEU A 485 26.68 -4.08 -15.04
C LEU A 485 27.58 -3.88 -13.83
N PHE A 486 27.04 -4.12 -12.64
CA PHE A 486 27.78 -4.01 -11.39
C PHE A 486 28.55 -5.30 -11.10
N GLU A 487 29.88 -5.18 -11.01
CA GLU A 487 30.74 -6.24 -10.50
C GLU A 487 30.57 -6.39 -8.97
N ILE A 488 30.30 -7.61 -8.53
CA ILE A 488 30.05 -7.93 -7.12
C ILE A 488 31.12 -8.85 -6.52
N ASP A 489 32.01 -9.47 -7.33
CA ASP A 489 33.10 -10.29 -6.82
C ASP A 489 34.18 -9.39 -6.17
N PRO A 490 34.38 -9.49 -4.84
CA PRO A 490 35.39 -8.69 -4.15
C PRO A 490 36.83 -9.03 -4.58
N LYS A 491 37.06 -10.16 -5.26
CA LYS A 491 38.39 -10.59 -5.73
C LYS A 491 38.84 -9.87 -7.00
N ILE A 492 37.92 -9.32 -7.78
CA ILE A 492 38.26 -8.60 -9.01
C ILE A 492 38.82 -7.23 -8.64
N PRO A 493 40.03 -6.82 -9.08
CA PRO A 493 40.58 -5.50 -8.76
C PRO A 493 39.78 -4.34 -9.37
N TRP A 494 39.77 -3.17 -8.73
CA TRP A 494 38.99 -2.00 -9.16
C TRP A 494 39.26 -1.56 -10.60
N GLU A 495 40.50 -1.67 -11.06
CA GLU A 495 40.92 -1.42 -12.44
C GLU A 495 40.21 -2.29 -13.46
N ASN A 496 39.77 -3.48 -13.07
CA ASN A 496 39.03 -4.42 -13.92
C ASN A 496 37.51 -4.32 -13.71
N ARG A 497 37.05 -3.64 -12.65
CA ARG A 497 35.62 -3.39 -12.38
C ARG A 497 35.07 -2.16 -13.11
N ILE A 498 35.93 -1.19 -13.43
CA ILE A 498 35.51 0.10 -14.01
C ILE A 498 36.04 0.20 -15.43
N TYR A 499 35.15 -0.05 -16.38
CA TYR A 499 35.41 0.16 -17.80
C TYR A 499 34.15 0.62 -18.52
N ARG A 500 34.30 1.02 -19.78
CA ARG A 500 33.21 1.31 -20.70
C ARG A 500 33.56 0.72 -22.05
N LYS A 501 32.54 0.16 -22.72
CA LYS A 501 32.63 -0.49 -24.02
C LYS A 501 31.38 -0.10 -24.81
N GLU A 502 31.55 0.21 -26.09
CA GLU A 502 30.44 0.33 -27.05
C GLU A 502 30.23 -1.04 -27.70
N VAL A 503 28.97 -1.46 -27.83
CA VAL A 503 28.55 -2.77 -28.37
C VAL A 503 27.79 -2.56 -29.67
#